data_AF-A0A3A4R9J5-F1
#
_entry.id   AF-A0A3A4R9J5-F1
#
_cell.length_a   1.000
_cell.length_b   1.000
_cell.length_c   1.000
_cell.angle_alpha   90.00
_cell.angle_beta   90.00
_cell.angle_gamma   90.00
#
_symmetry.space_group_name_H-M   'P 1'
#
loop_
_entity.id
_entity.type
_entity.pdbx_description
1 polymer ?
#
loop_
_entity_poly.entity_id
_entity_poly.type
_entity_poly.pdbx_seq_one_letter_code
_entity_poly.pdbx_strand_id
1 'polypeptide(L)'
;MTKFNKTRWAAKDFAYEYLETADIRISERRTLLEVLKSFYRYFLGSRQQNRVLDMGCGDGILIHELLKIDGSISATLIDGSEDML
;
A
#
# COMPACT_ATOMS: atom_id res chain seq x y z
N MET A 1 -21.05 -12.42 0.37
CA MET A 1 -20.18 -11.22 0.30
C MET A 1 -21.04 -10.01 -0.06
N THR A 2 -20.87 -8.90 0.64
CA THR A 2 -21.48 -7.61 0.26
C THR A 2 -20.82 -7.09 -1.02
N LYS A 3 -21.59 -6.54 -1.96
CA LYS A 3 -21.03 -5.94 -3.19
C LYS A 3 -20.14 -4.74 -2.81
N PHE A 4 -18.99 -4.55 -3.49
CA PHE A 4 -18.03 -3.48 -3.18
C PHE A 4 -18.67 -2.09 -3.18
N ASN A 5 -19.56 -1.83 -4.15
CA ASN A 5 -20.29 -0.58 -4.29
C ASN A 5 -21.26 -0.26 -3.12
N LYS A 6 -21.44 -1.19 -2.17
CA LYS A 6 -22.19 -0.97 -0.93
C LYS A 6 -21.28 -0.75 0.28
N THR A 7 -19.97 -0.70 0.09
CA THR A 7 -18.99 -0.41 1.15
C THR A 7 -18.69 1.09 1.21
N ARG A 8 -18.15 1.56 2.34
CA ARG A 8 -17.68 2.95 2.47
C ARG A 8 -16.53 3.28 1.51
N TRP A 9 -15.77 2.27 1.08
CA TRP A 9 -14.65 2.45 0.14
C TRP A 9 -15.09 2.83 -1.28
N ALA A 10 -16.38 2.68 -1.60
CA ALA A 10 -16.95 3.18 -2.85
C ALA A 10 -17.33 4.66 -2.78
N ALA A 11 -17.23 5.30 -1.60
CA ALA A 11 -17.50 6.72 -1.42
C ALA A 11 -16.18 7.50 -1.41
N LYS A 12 -16.03 8.39 -2.40
CA LYS A 12 -14.88 9.28 -2.56
C LYS A 12 -14.44 9.95 -1.26
N ASP A 13 -15.34 10.68 -0.60
CA ASP A 13 -15.02 11.44 0.60
C ASP A 13 -14.44 10.56 1.71
N PHE A 14 -14.94 9.33 1.86
CA PHE A 14 -14.40 8.39 2.84
C PHE A 14 -12.99 7.92 2.48
N ALA A 15 -12.72 7.66 1.20
CA ALA A 15 -11.39 7.26 0.73
C ALA A 15 -10.34 8.36 0.99
N TYR A 16 -10.64 9.59 0.59
CA TYR A 16 -9.75 10.74 0.81
C TYR A 16 -9.52 11.02 2.30
N GLU A 17 -10.59 11.07 3.11
CA GLU A 17 -10.45 11.28 4.56
C GLU A 17 -9.63 10.16 5.19
N TYR A 18 -9.82 8.92 4.74
CA TYR A 18 -9.02 7.79 5.23
C TYR A 18 -7.53 7.98 4.93
N LEU A 19 -7.17 8.37 3.70
CA LEU A 19 -5.77 8.62 3.32
C LEU A 19 -5.14 9.75 4.14
N GLU A 20 -5.83 10.89 4.26
CA GLU A 20 -5.34 12.05 5.02
C GLU A 20 -5.11 11.74 6.50
N THR A 21 -5.96 10.89 7.08
CA THR A 21 -5.91 10.55 8.51
C THR A 21 -5.25 9.21 8.79
N ALA A 22 -4.67 8.55 7.78
CA ALA A 22 -4.23 7.16 7.91
C ALA A 22 -3.14 6.95 8.96
N ASP A 23 -2.22 7.91 9.09
CA ASP A 23 -1.17 7.94 10.12
C ASP A 23 -1.74 8.05 11.55
N ILE A 24 -2.95 8.59 11.71
CA ILE A 24 -3.65 8.71 12.99
C ILE A 24 -4.53 7.48 13.23
N ARG A 25 -5.22 7.00 12.19
CA ARG A 25 -6.16 5.87 12.25
C ARG A 25 -5.45 4.53 12.45
N ILE A 26 -4.29 4.34 11.85
CA ILE A 26 -3.49 3.12 11.95
C ILE A 26 -2.37 3.36 12.96
N SER A 27 -2.55 2.86 14.18
CA SER A 27 -1.49 2.87 15.19
C SER A 27 -0.22 2.26 14.62
N GLU A 28 0.92 2.91 14.84
CA GLU A 28 2.24 2.43 14.39
C GLU A 28 2.39 2.29 12.85
N ARG A 29 1.58 2.97 12.02
CA ARG A 29 1.70 2.92 10.55
C ARG A 29 3.12 3.14 10.06
N ARG A 30 3.81 4.15 10.61
CA ARG A 30 5.21 4.46 10.25
C ARG A 30 6.16 3.33 10.63
N THR A 31 6.02 2.79 11.84
CA THR A 31 6.80 1.63 12.30
C THR A 31 6.58 0.41 11.40
N LEU A 32 5.34 0.16 10.97
CA LEU A 32 5.01 -0.91 10.03
C LEU A 32 5.71 -0.72 8.67
N LEU A 33 5.75 0.51 8.14
CA LEU A 33 6.48 0.82 6.90
C LEU A 33 7.99 0.60 7.06
N GLU A 34 8.57 0.94 8.22
CA GLU A 34 9.99 0.66 8.50
C GLU A 34 10.28 -0.84 8.62
N VAL A 35 9.39 -1.60 9.26
CA VAL A 35 9.50 -3.06 9.34
C VAL A 35 9.41 -3.68 7.94
N LEU A 36 8.50 -3.22 7.08
CA LEU A 36 8.40 -3.67 5.69
C LEU A 36 9.70 -3.43 4.93
N LYS A 37 10.25 -2.21 5.00
CA LYS A 37 11.51 -1.86 4.36
C LYS A 37 12.68 -2.69 4.87
N SER A 38 12.76 -2.89 6.18
CA SER A 38 13.78 -3.74 6.82
C SER A 38 13.67 -5.18 6.33
N PHE A 39 12.47 -5.76 6.37
CA PHE A 39 12.21 -7.11 5.89
C PHE A 39 12.63 -7.28 4.43
N TYR A 40 12.21 -6.36 3.56
CA TYR A 40 12.61 -6.39 2.15
C TYR A 40 14.13 -6.38 2.01
N ARG A 41 14.82 -5.43 2.66
CA ARG A 41 16.27 -5.27 2.54
C ARG A 41 17.03 -6.53 2.95
N TYR A 42 16.64 -7.16 4.07
CA TYR A 42 17.40 -8.30 4.61
C TYR A 42 17.07 -9.63 3.94
N PHE A 43 15.83 -9.83 3.49
CA PHE A 43 15.38 -11.14 3.02
C PHE A 43 15.15 -11.21 1.50
N LEU A 44 14.84 -10.08 0.84
CA LEU A 44 14.41 -10.07 -0.56
C LEU A 44 15.29 -9.21 -1.48
N GLY A 45 15.93 -8.17 -0.94
CA GLY A 45 16.67 -7.15 -1.71
C GLY A 45 17.98 -7.61 -2.35
N SER A 46 18.45 -8.82 -2.06
CA SER A 46 19.60 -9.42 -2.77
C SER A 46 19.25 -9.89 -4.19
N ARG A 47 17.96 -10.05 -4.49
CA ARG A 47 17.45 -10.37 -5.83
C ARG A 47 17.12 -9.07 -6.55
N GLN A 48 17.61 -8.91 -7.77
CA GLN A 48 17.17 -7.82 -8.64
C GLN A 48 15.84 -8.17 -9.30
N GLN A 49 15.03 -7.15 -9.62
CA GLN A 49 13.77 -7.29 -10.36
C GLN A 49 12.71 -8.15 -9.66
N ASN A 50 12.58 -7.99 -8.34
CA ASN A 50 11.48 -8.63 -7.61
C ASN A 50 10.12 -8.15 -8.16
N ARG A 51 9.20 -9.11 -8.30
CA ARG A 51 7.81 -8.82 -8.66
C ARG A 51 6.96 -8.77 -7.40
N VAL A 52 6.28 -7.66 -7.18
CA VAL A 52 5.47 -7.43 -5.98
C VAL A 52 4.02 -7.18 -6.38
N LEU A 53 3.09 -7.86 -5.73
CA LEU A 53 1.65 -7.64 -5.86
C LEU A 53 1.14 -7.01 -4.56
N ASP A 54 0.57 -5.81 -4.66
CA ASP A 54 -0.06 -5.10 -3.54
C ASP A 54 -1.58 -5.12 -3.71
N MET A 55 -2.29 -5.78 -2.79
CA MET A 55 -3.74 -6.01 -2.85
C MET A 55 -4.45 -5.17 -1.80
N GLY A 56 -5.43 -4.37 -2.23
CA GLY A 56 -5.97 -3.30 -1.39
C GLY A 56 -4.89 -2.24 -1.17
N CYS A 57 -4.22 -1.85 -2.26
CA CYS A 57 -3.01 -1.03 -2.21
C CYS A 57 -3.26 0.37 -1.65
N GLY A 58 -4.53 0.82 -1.58
CA GLY A 58 -4.83 2.22 -1.30
C GLY A 58 -4.09 3.11 -2.28
N ASP A 59 -3.45 4.16 -1.76
CA ASP A 59 -2.60 5.11 -2.47
C ASP A 59 -1.22 4.54 -2.90
N GLY A 60 -1.00 3.23 -2.77
CA GLY A 60 0.23 2.57 -3.18
C GLY A 60 1.43 2.84 -2.26
N ILE A 61 1.20 3.32 -1.04
CA ILE A 61 2.26 3.74 -0.10
C ILE A 61 3.30 2.63 0.17
N LEU A 62 2.89 1.35 0.22
CA LEU A 62 3.80 0.24 0.49
C LEU A 62 4.83 0.09 -0.62
N ILE A 63 4.37 0.07 -1.87
CA ILE A 63 5.24 0.00 -3.04
C ILE A 63 6.10 1.27 -3.14
N HIS A 64 5.53 2.44 -2.87
CA HIS A 64 6.28 3.70 -2.86
C HIS A 64 7.46 3.64 -1.87
N GLU A 65 7.25 3.14 -0.65
CA GLU A 65 8.31 2.96 0.34
C GLU A 65 9.35 1.91 -0.06
N LEU A 66 8.94 0.82 -0.71
CA LEU A 66 9.86 -0.20 -1.23
C LEU A 66 10.70 0.30 -2.42
N LEU A 67 10.13 1.12 -3.30
CA LEU A 67 10.88 1.69 -4.44
C LEU A 67 11.99 2.67 -4.00
N LYS A 68 11.88 3.25 -2.80
CA LYS A 68 12.97 4.07 -2.20
C LYS A 68 14.22 3.25 -1.85
N ILE A 69 14.07 1.93 -1.67
CA ILE A 69 15.18 1.02 -1.34
C ILE A 69 15.60 0.15 -2.52
N ASP A 70 14.69 -0.18 -3.44
CA ASP A 70 14.98 -0.94 -4.65
C ASP A 70 14.13 -0.44 -5.83
N GLY A 71 14.75 0.39 -6.67
CA GLY A 71 14.11 0.92 -7.88
C GLY A 71 13.94 -0.09 -9.01
N SER A 72 14.40 -1.34 -8.86
CA SER A 72 14.24 -2.40 -9.87
C SER A 72 12.95 -3.19 -9.71
N ILE A 73 12.18 -2.96 -8.64
CA ILE A 73 10.92 -3.65 -8.37
C ILE A 73 9.94 -3.43 -9.53
N SER A 74 9.33 -4.52 -9.99
CA SER A 74 8.16 -4.48 -10.85
C SER A 74 6.92 -4.73 -9.99
N ALA A 75 6.08 -3.72 -9.82
CA ALA A 75 4.90 -3.80 -8.96
C ALA A 75 3.59 -3.87 -9.75
N THR A 76 2.64 -4.66 -9.26
CA THR A 76 1.23 -4.60 -9.65
C THR A 76 0.43 -4.16 -8.43
N LEU A 77 -0.32 -3.06 -8.58
CA LEU A 77 -1.17 -2.50 -7.54
C LEU A 77 -2.62 -2.75 -7.91
N ILE A 78 -3.41 -3.23 -6.94
CA ILE A 78 -4.84 -3.51 -7.13
C ILE A 78 -5.60 -2.94 -5.94
N ASP A 79 -6.60 -2.10 -6.22
CA ASP A 79 -7.61 -1.69 -5.26
C ASP A 79 -9.01 -1.85 -5.85
N GLY A 80 -10.01 -2.01 -4.99
CA GLY A 80 -11.41 -2.02 -5.39
C GLY A 80 -12.00 -0.61 -5.53
N SER A 81 -11.38 0.39 -4.90
CA SER A 81 -11.78 1.79 -4.93
C SER A 81 -11.07 2.52 -6.06
N GLU A 82 -11.82 3.12 -6.98
CA GLU A 82 -11.27 3.98 -8.02
C GLU A 82 -10.60 5.23 -7.43
N ASP A 83 -11.14 5.79 -6.34
CA ASP A 83 -10.57 6.97 -5.67
C ASP A 83 -9.27 6.68 -4.91
N MET A 84 -8.89 5.40 -4.76
CA MET A 84 -7.60 4.99 -4.17
C MET A 84 -6.50 4.78 -5.22
N LEU A 85 -6.88 4.53 -6.48
CA LEU A 85 -5.97 4.26 -7.60
C LEU A 85 -5.56 5.55 -8.32
#